data_AF-A0A1Y2M1R4-F1
#
_entry.id   AF-A0A1Y2M1R4-F1
#
_cell.length_a   1.000
_cell.length_b   1.000
_cell.length_c   1.000
_cell.angle_alpha   90.00
_cell.angle_beta   90.00
_cell.angle_gamma   90.00
#
_symmetry.space_group_name_H-M   'P 1'
#
loop_
_entity.id
_entity.type
_entity.pdbx_description
1 polymer ?
#
loop_
_entity_poly.entity_id
_entity_poly.type
_entity_poly.pdbx_seq_one_letter_code
_entity_poly.pdbx_strand_id
1 'polypeptide(L)'
;MPDVDSIRRQLRNHPGIKLDFVVYRLTYSDDSRWTRFMDHVNARVRIDLENDGDGDVFEYVNWDVQEDPVLQDADEEMVRQ
;
A
#
# COMPACT_ATOMS: atom_id res chain seq x y z
N MET A 1 -7.95 14.97 0.83
CA MET A 1 -6.97 14.07 1.46
C MET A 1 -7.08 14.24 2.96
N PRO A 2 -7.07 13.17 3.78
CA PRO A 2 -6.78 13.35 5.20
C PRO A 2 -5.47 14.13 5.30
N ASP A 3 -5.48 15.17 6.10
CA ASP A 3 -4.36 16.09 6.27
C ASP A 3 -3.13 15.29 6.77
N VAL A 4 -1.97 15.46 6.14
CA VAL A 4 -0.70 14.78 6.52
C VAL A 4 -0.41 15.01 8.01
N ASP A 5 -0.80 16.17 8.53
CA ASP A 5 -0.71 16.51 9.95
C ASP A 5 -1.55 15.60 10.84
N SER A 6 -2.71 15.16 10.35
CA SER A 6 -3.56 14.20 11.07
C SER A 6 -2.94 12.81 11.10
N ILE A 7 -2.33 12.37 10.00
CA ILE A 7 -1.61 11.09 9.93
C ILE A 7 -0.43 11.11 10.90
N ARG A 8 0.40 12.15 10.84
CA ARG A 8 1.54 12.34 11.76
C ARG A 8 1.12 12.37 13.23
N ARG A 9 0.00 13.03 13.54
CA ARG A 9 -0.54 13.04 14.91
C ARG A 9 -0.93 11.63 15.37
N GLN A 10 -1.54 10.81 14.51
CA GLN A 10 -1.89 9.44 14.88
C GLN A 10 -0.64 8.57 15.08
N LEU A 11 0.35 8.67 14.19
CA LEU A 11 1.61 7.94 14.31
C LEU A 11 2.36 8.30 15.61
N ARG A 12 2.41 9.59 15.97
CA ARG A 12 3.01 10.02 17.26
C ARG A 12 2.28 9.47 18.47
N ASN A 13 0.95 9.44 18.44
CA ASN A 13 0.14 8.95 19.56
C ASN A 13 0.17 7.43 19.70
N HIS A 14 0.46 6.72 18.59
CA HIS A 14 0.48 5.27 18.54
C HIS A 14 1.67 4.77 17.71
N PRO A 15 2.91 4.79 18.25
CA PRO A 15 4.13 4.52 17.48
C PRO A 15 4.24 3.08 16.93
N GLY A 16 3.34 2.17 17.32
CA GLY A 16 3.30 0.80 16.83
C GLY A 16 2.28 0.54 15.71
N ILE A 17 1.50 1.54 15.28
CA ILE A 17 0.49 1.32 14.23
C ILE A 17 1.13 1.27 12.85
N LYS A 18 0.51 0.52 11.94
CA LYS A 18 0.83 0.55 10.52
C LYS A 18 -0.30 1.26 9.77
N LEU A 19 0.06 1.87 8.64
CA LEU A 19 -0.85 2.36 7.63
C LEU A 19 -1.09 1.20 6.68
N ASP A 20 -2.14 0.41 6.97
CA ASP A 20 -2.47 -0.78 6.20
C ASP A 20 -3.19 -0.42 4.91
N PHE A 21 -2.65 -0.92 3.80
CA PHE A 21 -3.24 -0.84 2.47
C PHE A 21 -3.49 -2.26 1.97
N VAL A 22 -4.76 -2.61 1.81
CA VAL A 22 -5.13 -3.92 1.25
C VAL A 22 -4.94 -3.90 -0.26
N VAL A 23 -4.18 -4.85 -0.78
CA VAL A 23 -3.89 -4.99 -2.21
C VAL A 23 -4.29 -6.37 -2.69
N TYR A 24 -5.29 -6.45 -3.55
CA TYR A 24 -5.70 -7.71 -4.16
C TYR A 24 -4.87 -8.01 -5.40
N ARG A 25 -4.10 -9.11 -5.38
CA ARG A 25 -3.34 -9.58 -6.54
C ARG A 25 -4.22 -10.50 -7.39
N LEU A 26 -4.77 -9.98 -8.48
CA LEU A 26 -5.76 -10.71 -9.29
C LEU A 26 -5.16 -11.44 -10.51
N THR A 27 -4.20 -10.81 -11.21
CA THR A 27 -3.86 -11.19 -12.59
C THR A 27 -2.41 -11.61 -12.80
N TYR A 28 -1.55 -11.45 -11.80
CA TYR A 28 -0.15 -11.87 -11.91
C TYR A 28 -0.03 -13.36 -11.61
N SER A 29 -0.03 -14.20 -12.63
CA SER A 29 0.32 -15.63 -12.49
C SER A 29 1.83 -15.87 -12.28
N ASP A 30 2.64 -14.82 -12.42
CA ASP A 30 4.10 -14.85 -12.36
C ASP A 30 4.59 -13.95 -11.22
N ASP A 31 5.14 -14.58 -10.17
CA ASP A 31 5.66 -13.92 -8.98
C ASP A 31 6.78 -12.93 -9.28
N SER A 32 7.56 -13.15 -10.35
CA SER A 32 8.64 -12.23 -10.71
C SER A 32 8.09 -10.89 -11.24
N ARG A 33 6.98 -10.94 -11.99
CA ARG A 33 6.30 -9.74 -12.49
C ARG A 33 5.59 -9.00 -11.37
N TRP A 34 4.98 -9.75 -10.46
CA TRP A 34 4.39 -9.19 -9.24
C TRP A 34 5.44 -8.49 -8.37
N THR A 35 6.58 -9.14 -8.13
CA THR A 35 7.70 -8.57 -7.38
C THR A 35 8.17 -7.27 -8.02
N ARG A 36 8.40 -7.26 -9.33
CA ARG A 36 8.81 -6.06 -10.07
C ARG A 36 7.77 -4.93 -9.96
N PHE A 37 6.48 -5.26 -9.97
CA PHE A 37 5.42 -4.29 -9.78
C PHE A 37 5.46 -3.68 -8.37
N MET A 38 5.50 -4.52 -7.33
CA MET A 38 5.58 -4.05 -5.94
C MET A 38 6.87 -3.27 -5.66
N ASP A 39 8.00 -3.63 -6.27
CA ASP A 39 9.24 -2.86 -6.19
C ASP A 39 9.05 -1.45 -6.76
N HIS A 40 8.38 -1.34 -7.92
CA HIS A 40 8.09 -0.05 -8.54
C HIS A 40 7.14 0.80 -7.68
N VAL A 41 6.07 0.20 -7.14
CA VAL A 41 5.13 0.87 -6.23
C VAL A 41 5.85 1.38 -4.99
N ASN A 42 6.64 0.54 -4.33
CA ASN A 42 7.41 0.92 -3.15
C ASN A 42 8.40 2.05 -3.44
N ALA A 43 9.14 1.95 -4.55
CA ALA A 43 10.08 2.98 -4.95
C ALA A 43 9.38 4.31 -5.21
N ARG A 44 8.24 4.28 -5.92
CA ARG A 44 7.49 5.49 -6.24
C ARG A 44 6.92 6.16 -4.99
N VAL A 45 6.26 5.40 -4.12
CA VAL A 45 5.69 5.93 -2.87
C VAL A 45 6.77 6.51 -1.97
N ARG A 46 7.93 5.85 -1.87
CA ARG A 46 9.07 6.38 -1.11
C ARG A 46 9.57 7.71 -1.67
N ILE A 47 9.80 7.79 -2.98
CA ILE A 47 10.28 9.02 -3.64
C ILE A 47 9.30 10.17 -3.44
N ASP A 48 8.00 9.91 -3.58
CA ASP A 48 6.98 10.95 -3.43
C ASP A 48 6.94 11.46 -1.97
N LEU A 49 6.97 10.56 -0.98
CA LEU A 49 7.06 10.95 0.43
C LEU A 49 8.35 11.70 0.76
N GLU A 50 9.49 11.28 0.22
CA GLU A 50 10.77 11.97 0.41
C GLU A 50 10.74 13.39 -0.17
N ASN A 51 10.16 13.57 -1.36
CA ASN A 51 10.02 14.89 -2.00
C ASN A 51 9.11 15.84 -1.20
N ASP A 52 8.10 15.29 -0.53
CA ASP A 52 7.17 16.05 0.30
C ASP A 52 7.72 16.32 1.74
N GLY A 53 8.87 15.74 2.09
CA GLY A 53 9.47 15.86 3.43
C GLY A 53 8.84 14.94 4.49
N ASP A 54 8.13 13.91 4.04
CA ASP A 54 7.40 12.92 4.83
C ASP A 54 7.98 11.51 4.67
N GLY A 55 9.25 11.39 4.26
CA GLY A 55 9.92 10.10 4.02
C GLY A 55 9.92 9.17 5.25
N ASP A 56 9.85 9.74 6.45
CA ASP A 56 9.70 9.00 7.71
C ASP A 56 8.40 8.19 7.75
N VAL A 57 7.33 8.65 7.10
CA VAL A 57 6.03 7.97 7.08
C VAL A 57 6.10 6.62 6.36
N PHE A 58 7.06 6.43 5.44
CA PHE A 58 7.20 5.19 4.68
C PHE A 58 7.41 3.96 5.58
N GLU A 59 8.04 4.11 6.75
CA GLU A 59 8.27 2.98 7.68
C GLU A 59 6.97 2.41 8.28
N TYR A 60 5.90 3.19 8.25
CA TYR A 60 4.58 2.79 8.75
C TYR A 60 3.71 2.18 7.66
N VAL A 61 4.06 2.32 6.37
CA VAL A 61 3.29 1.73 5.28
C VAL A 61 3.38 0.21 5.35
N ASN A 62 2.23 -0.45 5.32
CA ASN A 62 2.13 -1.89 5.21
C ASN A 62 1.20 -2.25 4.04
N TRP A 63 1.72 -3.02 3.09
CA TRP A 63 0.93 -3.55 1.99
C TRP A 63 0.40 -4.91 2.39
N ASP A 64 -0.86 -4.97 2.80
CA ASP A 64 -1.55 -6.23 3.08
C ASP A 64 -2.00 -6.86 1.75
N VAL A 65 -1.08 -7.60 1.13
CA VAL A 65 -1.35 -8.26 -0.15
C VAL A 65 -2.19 -9.51 0.09
N GLN A 66 -3.37 -9.54 -0.51
CA GLN A 66 -4.29 -10.66 -0.45
C GLN A 66 -4.37 -11.35 -1.81
N GLU A 67 -4.25 -12.67 -1.77
CA GLU A 67 -4.49 -13.57 -2.91
C GLU A 67 -5.75 -14.36 -2.60
N ASP A 68 -6.89 -13.92 -3.15
CA ASP A 68 -8.14 -14.66 -3.04
C ASP A 68 -8.46 -15.33 -4.39
N PRO A 69 -8.46 -16.67 -4.45
CA PRO A 69 -8.87 -17.41 -5.65
C PRO A 69 -10.27 -17.03 -6.16
N VAL A 70 -11.18 -16.58 -5.28
CA VAL A 70 -12.54 -16.14 -5.64
C VAL A 70 -12.53 -14.82 -6.42
N LEU A 71 -11.49 -14.00 -6.25
CA LEU A 71 -11.32 -12.73 -6.94
C LEU A 71 -10.45 -12.86 -8.20
N GLN A 72 -10.03 -14.07 -8.56
CA GLN A 72 -9.32 -14.29 -9.81
C GLN A 72 -10.21 -13.89 -10.99
N ASP A 73 -9.71 -13.00 -11.85
CA ASP A 73 -10.44 -12.37 -12.96
C ASP A 73 -11.66 -11.51 -12.55
N ALA A 74 -11.78 -11.17 -11.26
CA ALA A 74 -12.81 -10.25 -10.78
C ALA A 74 -12.59 -8.84 -11.34
N ASP A 75 -13.70 -8.17 -11.67
CA ASP A 75 -13.68 -6.77 -12.05
C ASP A 75 -13.71 -5.83 -10.83
N GLU A 76 -13.61 -4.53 -11.07
CA GLU A 76 -13.60 -3.53 -10.00
C GLU A 76 -14.87 -3.54 -9.14
N GLU A 77 -16.03 -3.93 -9.70
CA GLU A 77 -17.28 -3.95 -8.94
C GLU A 77 -17.31 -5.10 -7.95
N MET A 78 -16.80 -6.27 -8.34
CA MET A 78 -16.72 -7.45 -7.49
C MET A 78 -15.75 -7.28 -6.31
N VAL A 79 -14.66 -6.55 -6.50
CA VAL A 79 -13.65 -6.29 -5.44
C VAL A 79 -14.14 -5.24 -4.42
N ARG A 80 -15.13 -4.42 -4.77
CA ARG A 80 -15.61 -3.30 -3.93
C ARG A 80 -16.86 -3.63 -3.09
N GLN A 81 -17.46 -4.80 -3.25
CA GLN A 81 -18.62 -5.26 -2.45
C GLN A 81 -18.18 -5.94 -1.15
#